data_AF-A0A846Z6N8-F1
#
_entry.id   AF-A0A846Z6N8-F1
#
_cell.length_a   1.000
_cell.length_b   1.000
_cell.length_c   1.000
_cell.angle_alpha   90.00
_cell.angle_beta   90.00
_cell.angle_gamma   90.00
#
_symmetry.space_group_name_H-M   'P 1'
#
loop_
_entity.id
_entity.type
_entity.pdbx_description
1 polymer ?
#
loop_
_entity_poly.entity_id
_entity_poly.type
_entity_poly.pdbx_seq_one_letter_code
_entity_poly.pdbx_strand_id
1 'polypeptide(L)'
;MSGAHRKKTSGRHRKPNALSITWRTTGGVIVGAAVLGTAAATAQASVLPFGSAPAAATAAGATAAKKAGKGSSRSASAKDESARASRTHSPEKAAGKSPDARPEDQPKAAAAQRSGDARPTAGEAVELAKSQVGVKEDGGGETKFQKWYMGTARAQETVARDGGSIGGYSDAQWCDMFVSWIGEQIGFTDQIGSDAWTVAHARWFQEHGRWGTEPRPGAIVFYAWSGSKDVKAIRHVGMVVKKIDDDTVEAVEGNTGNAVMIKKRPADDIVGYGYPDYKS
;
A
#
# COMPACT_ATOMS: atom_id res chain seq x y z
N MET A 1 -18.62 23.11 46.49
CA MET A 1 -18.31 23.73 45.19
C MET A 1 -18.33 22.64 44.13
N SER A 2 -19.15 22.78 43.09
CA SER A 2 -19.37 21.71 42.09
C SER A 2 -18.35 21.80 40.95
N GLY A 3 -17.57 20.75 40.73
CA GLY A 3 -16.69 20.61 39.57
C GLY A 3 -17.44 20.03 38.37
N ALA A 4 -17.65 20.81 37.32
CA ALA A 4 -18.42 20.38 36.15
C ALA A 4 -17.63 19.45 35.22
N HIS A 5 -18.05 18.17 35.12
CA HIS A 5 -17.55 17.27 34.07
C HIS A 5 -18.01 17.72 32.68
N ARG A 6 -17.11 18.29 31.87
CA ARG A 6 -17.32 18.44 30.43
C ARG A 6 -17.37 17.07 29.75
N LYS A 7 -18.57 16.57 29.45
CA LYS A 7 -18.75 15.46 28.50
C LYS A 7 -18.22 15.88 27.12
N LYS A 8 -17.19 15.20 26.61
CA LYS A 8 -16.86 15.24 25.17
C LYS A 8 -18.02 14.58 24.41
N THR A 9 -18.55 15.28 23.41
CA THR A 9 -19.61 14.76 22.54
C THR A 9 -19.08 13.62 21.66
N SER A 10 -19.90 12.57 21.50
CA SER A 10 -19.61 11.43 20.62
C SER A 10 -19.41 11.85 19.17
N GLY A 11 -18.60 11.08 18.43
CA GLY A 11 -18.25 11.37 17.04
C GLY A 11 -19.46 11.51 16.13
N ARG A 12 -19.44 12.53 15.27
CA ARG A 12 -20.49 12.72 14.25
C ARG A 12 -20.40 11.63 13.19
N HIS A 13 -21.49 10.90 12.98
CA HIS A 13 -21.71 10.10 11.76
C HIS A 13 -21.44 10.97 10.52
N ARG A 14 -20.43 10.62 9.73
CA ARG A 14 -20.32 11.07 8.33
C ARG A 14 -21.16 10.14 7.46
N LYS A 15 -22.38 10.57 7.12
CA LYS A 15 -23.13 9.99 6.00
C LYS A 15 -22.54 10.51 4.69
N PRO A 16 -22.41 9.68 3.63
CA PRO A 16 -22.07 10.18 2.30
C PRO A 16 -23.30 10.87 1.70
N ASN A 17 -23.21 12.18 1.45
CA ASN A 17 -24.18 12.86 0.59
C ASN A 17 -23.81 12.61 -0.87
N ALA A 18 -24.74 12.04 -1.65
CA ALA A 18 -24.62 12.01 -3.10
C ALA A 18 -24.75 13.43 -3.66
N LEU A 19 -23.70 13.94 -4.31
CA LEU A 19 -23.77 15.18 -5.07
C LEU A 19 -24.31 14.89 -6.48
N SER A 20 -25.59 15.20 -6.69
CA SER A 20 -26.22 15.19 -8.00
C SER A 20 -25.67 16.34 -8.86
N ILE A 21 -24.75 16.02 -9.77
CA ILE A 21 -24.24 16.96 -10.77
C ILE A 21 -25.30 17.09 -11.89
N THR A 22 -26.09 18.15 -11.83
CA THR A 22 -27.05 18.50 -12.88
C THR A 22 -26.33 19.29 -13.98
N TRP A 23 -26.02 18.66 -15.12
CA TRP A 23 -25.56 19.39 -16.30
C TRP A 23 -26.70 20.22 -16.90
N ARG A 24 -26.50 21.54 -16.97
CA ARG A 24 -27.34 22.43 -17.77
C ARG A 24 -26.72 22.58 -19.16
N THR A 25 -27.31 21.94 -20.16
CA THR A 25 -26.98 22.14 -21.57
C THR A 25 -27.75 23.34 -22.11
N THR A 26 -27.09 24.49 -22.23
CA THR A 26 -27.62 25.63 -23.01
C THR A 26 -27.38 25.36 -24.49
N GLY A 27 -28.42 25.49 -25.31
CA GLY A 27 -28.37 25.12 -26.72
C GLY A 27 -27.56 26.06 -27.62
N GLY A 28 -27.10 25.53 -28.74
CA GLY A 28 -26.59 26.28 -29.88
C GLY A 28 -27.03 25.59 -31.18
N VAL A 29 -27.87 26.25 -31.96
CA VAL A 29 -28.31 25.78 -33.28
C VAL A 29 -27.31 26.27 -34.32
N ILE A 30 -26.76 25.37 -35.13
CA ILE A 30 -26.17 25.73 -36.43
C ILE A 30 -26.80 24.84 -37.51
N VAL A 31 -27.19 25.50 -38.60
CA VAL A 31 -27.93 24.95 -39.74
C VAL A 31 -26.95 24.44 -40.80
N GLY A 32 -27.20 23.22 -41.28
CA GLY A 32 -27.16 22.84 -42.70
C GLY A 32 -25.85 22.95 -43.50
N ALA A 33 -25.33 21.80 -43.90
CA ALA A 33 -24.89 21.58 -45.28
C ALA A 33 -25.05 20.09 -45.62
N ALA A 34 -25.85 19.78 -46.65
CA ALA A 34 -26.01 18.42 -47.16
C ALA A 34 -25.12 18.22 -48.39
N VAL A 35 -24.34 17.14 -48.43
CA VAL A 35 -23.75 16.60 -49.66
C VAL A 35 -23.93 15.09 -49.68
N LEU A 36 -24.49 14.58 -50.78
CA LEU A 36 -24.68 13.17 -51.06
C LEU A 36 -23.35 12.48 -51.38
N GLY A 37 -23.18 11.24 -50.90
CA GLY A 37 -21.96 10.46 -51.15
C GLY A 37 -22.14 8.97 -50.86
N THR A 38 -22.86 8.26 -51.73
CA THR A 38 -22.95 6.79 -51.68
C THR A 38 -21.64 6.15 -52.13
N ALA A 39 -21.01 5.38 -51.25
CA ALA A 39 -20.03 4.37 -51.63
C ALA A 39 -20.11 3.18 -50.66
N ALA A 40 -20.71 2.08 -51.11
CA ALA A 40 -20.60 0.80 -50.41
C ALA A 40 -19.31 0.10 -50.87
N ALA A 41 -18.48 -0.31 -49.92
CA ALA A 41 -17.31 -1.16 -50.19
C ALA A 41 -17.25 -2.27 -49.14
N THR A 42 -17.82 -3.43 -49.49
CA THR A 42 -17.66 -4.67 -48.73
C THR A 42 -16.28 -5.26 -49.01
N ALA A 43 -15.49 -5.50 -47.98
CA ALA A 43 -14.34 -6.41 -48.04
C ALA A 43 -14.35 -7.29 -46.78
N GLN A 44 -14.40 -8.61 -46.98
CA GLN A 44 -14.45 -9.58 -45.89
C GLN A 44 -13.05 -9.87 -45.32
N ALA A 45 -13.05 -10.53 -44.16
CA ALA A 45 -11.85 -11.02 -43.50
C ALA A 45 -11.07 -12.05 -44.34
N SER A 46 -9.76 -12.10 -44.11
CA SER A 46 -8.93 -13.28 -44.37
C SER A 46 -8.15 -13.61 -43.09
N VAL A 47 -8.63 -14.60 -42.35
CA VAL A 47 -7.83 -15.35 -41.38
C VAL A 47 -7.11 -16.47 -42.12
N LEU A 48 -5.82 -16.67 -41.87
CA LEU A 48 -5.13 -17.97 -41.74
C LEU A 48 -3.68 -17.77 -41.23
N PRO A 49 -3.01 -18.81 -40.67
CA PRO A 49 -2.04 -18.63 -39.59
C PRO A 49 -0.66 -19.30 -39.83
N PHE A 50 0.17 -19.28 -38.78
CA PHE A 50 1.44 -20.03 -38.59
C PHE A 50 2.69 -19.56 -39.37
N GLY A 51 3.85 -19.61 -38.69
CA GLY A 51 5.18 -19.45 -39.30
C GLY A 51 6.23 -18.91 -38.32
N SER A 52 7.08 -19.79 -37.77
CA SER A 52 8.12 -19.44 -36.78
C SER A 52 9.30 -18.65 -37.37
N ALA A 53 10.03 -17.94 -36.50
CA ALA A 53 11.31 -17.30 -36.80
C ALA A 53 12.42 -18.32 -37.17
N PRO A 54 13.57 -17.83 -37.67
CA PRO A 54 14.78 -18.02 -36.88
C PRO A 54 15.82 -16.87 -36.86
N ALA A 55 16.63 -16.90 -35.80
CA ALA A 55 18.06 -16.58 -35.72
C ALA A 55 18.61 -15.17 -36.10
N ALA A 56 18.93 -14.42 -35.03
CA ALA A 56 20.23 -13.80 -34.73
C ALA A 56 21.23 -13.42 -35.85
N ALA A 57 21.66 -12.15 -35.82
CA ALA A 57 22.98 -11.70 -36.28
C ALA A 57 23.69 -10.93 -35.15
N THR A 58 25.02 -11.01 -35.10
CA THR A 58 25.86 -10.61 -33.96
C THR A 58 26.71 -9.35 -34.21
N ALA A 59 27.27 -8.82 -33.11
CA ALA A 59 28.53 -8.08 -33.00
C ALA A 59 28.60 -6.55 -33.27
N ALA A 60 28.71 -5.82 -32.15
CA ALA A 60 29.81 -4.91 -31.76
C ALA A 60 30.20 -3.66 -32.60
N GLY A 61 30.49 -2.54 -31.90
CA GLY A 61 31.33 -1.46 -32.47
C GLY A 61 31.34 -0.09 -31.78
N ALA A 62 32.27 0.13 -30.86
CA ALA A 62 33.02 1.38 -30.62
C ALA A 62 32.32 2.76 -30.41
N THR A 63 32.24 3.17 -29.14
CA THR A 63 32.83 4.41 -28.56
C THR A 63 32.96 5.73 -29.35
N ALA A 64 32.36 6.77 -28.74
CA ALA A 64 32.93 8.09 -28.43
C ALA A 64 33.37 9.08 -29.53
N ALA A 65 32.74 10.26 -29.54
CA ALA A 65 33.41 11.53 -29.84
C ALA A 65 32.79 12.71 -29.06
N LYS A 66 33.65 13.51 -28.42
CA LYS A 66 33.35 14.70 -27.62
C LYS A 66 33.59 15.94 -28.49
N LYS A 67 32.71 16.95 -28.47
CA LYS A 67 33.07 18.29 -28.96
C LYS A 67 32.41 19.40 -28.14
N ALA A 68 33.21 20.40 -27.80
CA ALA A 68 32.82 21.54 -26.98
C ALA A 68 33.01 22.87 -27.73
N GLY A 69 32.18 23.85 -27.39
CA GLY A 69 32.33 25.29 -27.63
C GLY A 69 31.33 25.98 -26.71
N LYS A 70 31.69 26.84 -25.74
CA LYS A 70 32.46 28.09 -25.81
C LYS A 70 31.72 29.12 -26.69
N GLY A 71 31.17 30.23 -26.18
CA GLY A 71 30.99 30.67 -24.79
C GLY A 71 30.76 32.19 -24.72
N SER A 72 30.12 32.69 -23.65
CA SER A 72 30.08 34.10 -23.23
C SER A 72 29.68 34.09 -21.74
N SER A 73 30.47 34.57 -20.78
CA SER A 73 30.64 35.98 -20.38
C SER A 73 29.32 36.66 -19.97
N ARG A 74 29.23 37.46 -18.91
CA ARG A 74 30.13 37.80 -17.78
C ARG A 74 29.29 38.64 -16.80
N SER A 75 29.29 38.35 -15.50
CA SER A 75 29.33 39.40 -14.47
C SER A 75 29.59 38.76 -13.10
N ALA A 76 30.39 39.42 -12.28
CA ALA A 76 30.67 39.02 -10.92
C ALA A 76 30.19 40.14 -9.98
N SER A 77 29.79 39.75 -8.78
CA SER A 77 30.13 40.56 -7.60
C SER A 77 30.35 39.61 -6.43
N ALA A 78 31.33 39.93 -5.60
CA ALA A 78 31.82 39.05 -4.55
C ALA A 78 32.19 39.88 -3.31
N LYS A 79 32.46 39.15 -2.22
CA LYS A 79 32.93 39.63 -0.90
C LYS A 79 31.81 40.12 0.02
N ASP A 80 31.91 39.95 1.34
CA ASP A 80 33.12 39.64 2.11
C ASP A 80 33.02 38.43 3.07
N GLU A 81 34.17 37.87 3.41
CA GLU A 81 34.35 36.87 4.46
C GLU A 81 34.59 37.54 5.82
N SER A 82 34.30 36.82 6.90
CA SER A 82 35.12 36.95 8.11
C SER A 82 35.20 35.62 8.84
N ALA A 83 36.35 34.95 8.66
CA ALA A 83 36.68 33.74 9.39
C ALA A 83 37.36 34.09 10.72
N ARG A 84 37.01 33.37 11.80
CA ARG A 84 38.04 32.97 12.77
C ARG A 84 37.69 31.67 13.49
N ALA A 85 38.72 30.88 13.76
CA ALA A 85 38.60 29.48 14.10
C ALA A 85 39.01 29.16 15.55
N SER A 86 38.61 27.95 15.96
CA SER A 86 39.28 27.09 16.96
C SER A 86 39.28 27.52 18.43
N ARG A 87 38.79 26.61 19.30
CA ARG A 87 39.66 25.77 20.14
C ARG A 87 38.91 24.64 20.85
N THR A 88 39.63 23.54 21.01
CA THR A 88 39.30 22.31 21.74
C THR A 88 39.25 22.54 23.26
N HIS A 89 38.46 21.75 24.01
CA HIS A 89 38.88 21.07 25.26
C HIS A 89 37.78 20.19 25.87
N SER A 90 38.11 18.93 26.16
CA SER A 90 37.60 18.15 27.31
C SER A 90 38.76 18.04 28.34
N PRO A 91 38.47 18.02 29.66
CA PRO A 91 38.38 16.77 30.47
C PRO A 91 37.17 16.80 31.45
N GLU A 92 36.84 15.80 32.29
CA GLU A 92 37.03 14.33 32.34
C GLU A 92 35.98 13.74 33.34
N LYS A 93 36.02 12.43 33.66
CA LYS A 93 35.16 11.67 34.58
C LYS A 93 35.15 12.15 36.03
N ALA A 94 34.02 11.89 36.71
CA ALA A 94 33.99 11.37 38.08
C ALA A 94 32.83 10.35 38.23
N ALA A 95 32.97 9.37 39.12
CA ALA A 95 32.05 8.23 39.25
C ALA A 95 31.09 8.34 40.45
N GLY A 96 29.91 7.71 40.35
CA GLY A 96 28.92 7.55 41.43
C GLY A 96 28.16 6.23 41.30
N LYS A 97 27.82 5.57 42.42
CA LYS A 97 27.39 4.16 42.48
C LYS A 97 25.86 3.96 42.39
N SER A 98 25.45 2.88 41.71
CA SER A 98 24.20 2.11 41.97
C SER A 98 24.37 1.25 43.24
N PRO A 99 23.31 0.82 43.97
CA PRO A 99 22.09 0.11 43.51
C PRO A 99 20.78 0.78 44.01
N ASP A 100 19.55 0.31 43.77
CA ASP A 100 19.01 -0.99 43.31
C ASP A 100 17.96 -0.81 42.21
N ALA A 101 17.92 -1.75 41.25
CA ALA A 101 16.86 -1.82 40.22
C ALA A 101 16.17 -3.18 40.28
N ARG A 102 14.88 -3.17 40.61
CA ARG A 102 14.00 -4.35 40.61
C ARG A 102 13.26 -4.39 39.28
N PRO A 103 13.47 -5.38 38.39
CA PRO A 103 12.76 -5.43 37.12
C PRO A 103 11.31 -5.87 37.36
N GLU A 104 10.35 -5.00 37.08
CA GLU A 104 8.95 -5.42 36.93
C GLU A 104 8.73 -6.07 35.56
N ASP A 105 7.87 -7.09 35.57
CA ASP A 105 7.74 -8.10 34.53
C ASP A 105 7.01 -7.56 33.30
N GLN A 106 7.76 -7.06 32.32
CA GLN A 106 7.24 -6.81 30.97
C GLN A 106 7.41 -8.09 30.13
N PRO A 107 6.32 -8.71 29.64
CA PRO A 107 6.42 -9.84 28.71
C PRO A 107 6.99 -9.34 27.38
N LYS A 108 8.32 -9.44 27.26
CA LYS A 108 9.09 -9.30 26.03
C LYS A 108 8.34 -10.00 24.91
N ALA A 109 7.98 -9.24 23.87
CA ALA A 109 7.22 -9.74 22.74
C ALA A 109 7.81 -11.07 22.25
N ALA A 110 7.03 -12.14 22.38
CA ALA A 110 7.38 -13.45 21.88
C ALA A 110 7.22 -13.45 20.35
N ALA A 111 8.15 -12.78 19.67
CA ALA A 111 8.58 -13.21 18.36
C ALA A 111 9.07 -14.65 18.53
N ALA A 112 8.18 -15.61 18.29
CA ALA A 112 8.53 -17.01 18.23
C ALA A 112 9.51 -17.14 17.07
N GLN A 113 10.80 -17.18 17.39
CA GLN A 113 11.87 -17.44 16.43
C GLN A 113 11.62 -18.84 15.87
N ARG A 114 10.90 -18.91 14.74
CA ARG A 114 10.65 -20.14 14.02
C ARG A 114 11.96 -20.59 13.42
N SER A 115 12.52 -21.66 13.98
CA SER A 115 13.75 -22.26 13.49
C SER A 115 13.56 -22.82 12.07
N GLY A 116 14.38 -22.34 11.14
CA GLY A 116 14.60 -22.97 9.83
C GLY A 116 14.34 -22.07 8.64
N ASP A 117 15.23 -22.14 7.64
CA ASP A 117 15.23 -21.40 6.37
C ASP A 117 14.08 -21.80 5.40
N ALA A 118 12.98 -22.34 5.92
CA ALA A 118 11.84 -22.79 5.15
C ALA A 118 10.80 -21.69 5.02
N ARG A 119 10.43 -21.35 3.78
CA ARG A 119 9.33 -20.40 3.48
C ARG A 119 8.03 -20.87 4.16
N PRO A 120 7.23 -19.97 4.75
CA PRO A 120 5.95 -20.32 5.36
C PRO A 120 4.95 -20.84 4.33
N THR A 121 3.98 -21.60 4.80
CA THR A 121 2.82 -22.04 4.02
C THR A 121 1.70 -21.00 4.04
N ALA A 122 0.80 -21.07 3.06
CA ALA A 122 -0.38 -20.21 3.03
C ALA A 122 -1.31 -20.46 4.23
N GLY A 123 -1.38 -21.70 4.70
CA GLY A 123 -2.15 -22.09 5.89
C GLY A 123 -1.66 -21.38 7.15
N GLU A 124 -0.35 -21.28 7.36
CA GLU A 124 0.21 -20.59 8.54
C GLU A 124 -0.08 -19.09 8.55
N ALA A 125 -0.03 -18.45 7.38
CA ALA A 125 -0.43 -17.05 7.24
C ALA A 125 -1.92 -16.84 7.56
N VAL A 126 -2.78 -17.71 7.03
CA VAL A 126 -4.23 -17.70 7.28
C VAL A 126 -4.58 -17.97 8.74
N GLU A 127 -3.96 -18.96 9.39
CA GLU A 127 -4.19 -19.25 10.81
C GLU A 127 -3.67 -18.13 11.72
N LEU A 128 -2.52 -17.52 11.40
CA LEU A 128 -2.08 -16.32 12.11
C LEU A 128 -3.10 -15.19 11.95
N ALA A 129 -3.60 -14.93 10.74
CA ALA A 129 -4.58 -13.89 10.50
C ALA A 129 -5.92 -14.15 11.21
N LYS A 130 -6.40 -15.41 11.22
CA LYS A 130 -7.57 -15.84 12.02
C LYS A 130 -7.37 -15.65 13.52
N SER A 131 -6.17 -15.90 14.05
CA SER A 131 -5.87 -15.72 15.49
C SER A 131 -6.05 -14.27 15.97
N GLN A 132 -6.14 -13.31 15.04
CA GLN A 132 -6.38 -11.89 15.35
C GLN A 132 -7.86 -11.50 15.36
N VAL A 133 -8.79 -12.39 14.98
CA VAL A 133 -10.22 -12.10 14.94
C VAL A 133 -10.72 -11.65 16.32
N GLY A 134 -11.46 -10.54 16.34
CA GLY A 134 -11.92 -9.88 17.57
C GLY A 134 -10.97 -8.82 18.13
N VAL A 135 -9.72 -8.71 17.63
CA VAL A 135 -8.90 -7.50 17.86
C VAL A 135 -9.64 -6.31 17.24
N LYS A 136 -9.85 -5.27 18.04
CA LYS A 136 -10.61 -4.07 17.69
C LYS A 136 -9.91 -2.82 18.18
N GLU A 137 -10.38 -1.68 17.70
CA GLU A 137 -9.94 -0.38 18.19
C GLU A 137 -10.17 -0.22 19.70
N ASP A 138 -9.20 0.42 20.35
CA ASP A 138 -9.28 0.81 21.75
C ASP A 138 -10.11 2.10 21.94
N GLY A 139 -10.15 2.62 23.17
CA GLY A 139 -10.93 3.83 23.49
C GLY A 139 -10.46 5.11 22.77
N GLY A 140 -9.29 5.10 22.13
CA GLY A 140 -8.78 6.17 21.29
C GLY A 140 -9.11 6.02 19.79
N GLY A 141 -9.59 4.85 19.35
CA GLY A 141 -9.70 4.51 17.93
C GLY A 141 -8.45 3.83 17.36
N GLU A 142 -7.47 3.49 18.20
CA GLU A 142 -6.21 2.89 17.77
C GLU A 142 -6.19 1.36 17.96
N THR A 143 -5.35 0.69 17.17
CA THR A 143 -5.05 -0.75 17.27
C THR A 143 -3.56 -0.98 17.44
N LYS A 144 -3.20 -2.20 17.85
CA LYS A 144 -1.79 -2.65 17.84
C LYS A 144 -1.16 -2.63 16.45
N PHE A 145 -1.96 -2.70 15.37
CA PHE A 145 -1.45 -2.68 13.99
C PHE A 145 -0.97 -1.28 13.59
N GLN A 146 -1.72 -0.22 13.94
CA GLN A 146 -1.29 1.17 13.74
C GLN A 146 -0.07 1.48 14.61
N LYS A 147 -0.10 1.10 15.89
CA LYS A 147 1.02 1.26 16.84
C LYS A 147 2.30 0.58 16.36
N TRP A 148 2.19 -0.63 15.82
CA TRP A 148 3.30 -1.33 15.16
C TRP A 148 3.76 -0.59 13.91
N TYR A 149 2.84 -0.27 12.98
CA TYR A 149 3.18 0.32 11.69
C TYR A 149 3.96 1.62 11.85
N MET A 150 3.53 2.50 12.76
CA MET A 150 4.22 3.75 13.12
C MET A 150 5.68 3.56 13.58
N GLY A 151 6.03 2.39 14.12
CA GLY A 151 7.39 2.04 14.53
C GLY A 151 8.28 1.47 13.42
N THR A 152 7.74 1.24 12.22
CA THR A 152 8.49 0.62 11.11
C THR A 152 9.27 1.65 10.28
N ALA A 153 10.36 1.22 9.65
CA ALA A 153 11.02 1.99 8.59
C ALA A 153 10.04 2.26 7.42
N ARG A 154 9.15 1.30 7.12
CA ARG A 154 8.15 1.41 6.05
C ARG A 154 7.22 2.62 6.23
N ALA A 155 6.81 2.94 7.46
CA ALA A 155 6.03 4.14 7.73
C ALA A 155 6.78 5.45 7.40
N GLN A 156 8.10 5.48 7.53
CA GLN A 156 8.92 6.64 7.12
C GLN A 156 8.98 6.76 5.60
N GLU A 157 9.14 5.64 4.90
CA GLU A 157 9.12 5.58 3.43
C GLU A 157 7.77 6.01 2.85
N THR A 158 6.66 5.55 3.43
CA THR A 158 5.32 5.92 2.96
C THR A 158 4.98 7.38 3.27
N VAL A 159 5.40 7.93 4.41
CA VAL A 159 5.31 9.39 4.66
C VAL A 159 6.17 10.19 3.67
N ALA A 160 7.35 9.69 3.28
CA ALA A 160 8.18 10.35 2.27
C ALA A 160 7.58 10.26 0.85
N ARG A 161 6.87 9.16 0.53
CA ARG A 161 6.20 8.93 -0.76
C ARG A 161 4.89 9.71 -0.90
N ASP A 162 4.06 9.68 0.13
CA ASP A 162 2.64 10.10 0.09
C ASP A 162 2.37 11.40 0.86
N GLY A 163 3.33 11.86 1.68
CA GLY A 163 3.18 12.98 2.61
C GLY A 163 2.53 12.58 3.95
N GLY A 164 2.19 13.60 4.75
CA GLY A 164 1.60 13.40 6.08
C GLY A 164 2.65 13.34 7.19
N SER A 165 2.41 12.49 8.20
CA SER A 165 3.31 12.29 9.34
C SER A 165 3.12 10.89 9.93
N ILE A 166 4.13 10.38 10.65
CA ILE A 166 4.06 9.07 11.32
C ILE A 166 2.85 9.01 12.26
N GLY A 167 2.65 10.05 13.08
CA GLY A 167 1.49 10.13 13.99
C GLY A 167 0.15 10.12 13.26
N GLY A 168 0.07 10.50 11.98
CA GLY A 168 -1.17 10.43 11.20
C GLY A 168 -1.69 9.00 10.99
N TYR A 169 -0.88 7.97 11.23
CA TYR A 169 -1.33 6.58 11.17
C TYR A 169 -2.15 6.13 12.38
N SER A 170 -2.16 6.87 13.51
CA SER A 170 -3.04 6.56 14.67
C SER A 170 -4.53 6.56 14.28
N ASP A 171 -4.90 7.51 13.41
CA ASP A 171 -6.27 7.79 13.02
C ASP A 171 -6.59 7.25 11.61
N ALA A 172 -5.64 6.55 10.97
CA ALA A 172 -5.76 6.05 9.62
C ALA A 172 -6.48 4.68 9.54
N GLN A 173 -7.12 4.40 8.39
CA GLN A 173 -7.72 3.10 8.15
C GLN A 173 -6.64 2.00 8.11
N TRP A 174 -6.75 1.00 8.99
CA TRP A 174 -5.65 0.07 9.30
C TRP A 174 -5.76 -1.32 8.64
N CYS A 175 -6.63 -1.49 7.64
CA CYS A 175 -6.81 -2.79 6.94
C CYS A 175 -5.53 -3.31 6.31
N ASP A 176 -4.73 -2.44 5.70
CA ASP A 176 -3.48 -2.80 5.01
C ASP A 176 -2.30 -2.93 5.99
N MET A 177 -2.31 -2.15 7.07
CA MET A 177 -1.38 -2.31 8.19
C MET A 177 -1.54 -3.68 8.87
N PHE A 178 -2.77 -4.19 8.95
CA PHE A 178 -3.03 -5.55 9.44
C PHE A 178 -2.42 -6.61 8.52
N VAL A 179 -2.62 -6.52 7.20
CA VAL A 179 -2.01 -7.47 6.24
C VAL A 179 -0.49 -7.40 6.28
N SER A 180 0.06 -6.19 6.31
CA SER A 180 1.50 -5.93 6.44
C SER A 180 2.08 -6.52 7.73
N TRP A 181 1.34 -6.42 8.84
CA TRP A 181 1.73 -7.03 10.12
C TRP A 181 1.78 -8.56 10.03
N ILE A 182 0.83 -9.19 9.33
CA ILE A 182 0.86 -10.64 9.10
C ILE A 182 2.14 -11.06 8.37
N GLY A 183 2.51 -10.34 7.29
CA GLY A 183 3.77 -10.57 6.56
C GLY A 183 5.01 -10.48 7.45
N GLU A 184 5.07 -9.44 8.29
CA GLU A 184 6.17 -9.24 9.24
C GLU A 184 6.27 -10.38 10.27
N GLN A 185 5.15 -10.80 10.86
CA GLN A 185 5.15 -11.84 11.90
C GLN A 185 5.57 -13.22 11.39
N ILE A 186 5.37 -13.52 10.10
CA ILE A 186 5.82 -14.78 9.48
C ILE A 186 7.16 -14.64 8.73
N GLY A 187 7.82 -13.47 8.79
CA GLY A 187 9.10 -13.22 8.13
C GLY A 187 9.02 -13.26 6.60
N PHE A 188 7.92 -12.78 6.02
CA PHE A 188 7.58 -12.94 4.59
C PHE A 188 7.14 -11.62 3.93
N THR A 189 7.59 -10.50 4.50
CA THR A 189 7.32 -9.13 4.02
C THR A 189 7.78 -8.89 2.58
N ASP A 190 8.81 -9.59 2.12
CA ASP A 190 9.30 -9.58 0.73
C ASP A 190 8.35 -10.29 -0.27
N GLN A 191 7.43 -11.13 0.23
CA GLN A 191 6.47 -11.88 -0.57
C GLN A 191 5.02 -11.41 -0.40
N ILE A 192 4.66 -10.92 0.80
CA ILE A 192 3.37 -10.30 1.07
C ILE A 192 3.36 -8.83 0.67
N GLY A 193 4.48 -8.11 0.78
CA GLY A 193 4.50 -6.64 0.71
C GLY A 193 4.20 -5.99 2.07
N SER A 194 4.34 -4.66 2.13
CA SER A 194 4.00 -3.87 3.32
C SER A 194 3.65 -2.44 2.92
N ASP A 195 2.45 -1.99 3.28
CA ASP A 195 1.96 -0.63 3.04
C ASP A 195 0.82 -0.26 4.01
N ALA A 196 0.51 1.03 4.09
CA ALA A 196 -0.72 1.52 4.71
C ALA A 196 -1.79 1.86 3.66
N TRP A 197 -1.40 2.00 2.38
CA TRP A 197 -2.26 2.40 1.30
C TRP A 197 -2.50 1.26 0.29
N THR A 198 -3.72 0.71 0.34
CA THR A 198 -4.17 -0.45 -0.43
C THR A 198 -3.94 -0.37 -1.95
N VAL A 199 -4.00 0.83 -2.54
CA VAL A 199 -3.74 1.05 -3.97
C VAL A 199 -2.25 0.90 -4.29
N ALA A 200 -1.36 1.38 -3.41
CA ALA A 200 0.08 1.18 -3.57
C ALA A 200 0.48 -0.28 -3.35
N HIS A 201 -0.14 -0.95 -2.38
CA HIS A 201 0.10 -2.36 -2.13
C HIS A 201 -0.35 -3.26 -3.30
N ALA A 202 -1.51 -2.98 -3.89
CA ALA A 202 -1.96 -3.66 -5.11
C ALA A 202 -0.99 -3.44 -6.29
N ARG A 203 -0.48 -2.22 -6.47
CA ARG A 203 0.55 -1.92 -7.49
C ARG A 203 1.87 -2.64 -7.22
N TRP A 204 2.30 -2.75 -5.97
CA TRP A 204 3.49 -3.52 -5.60
C TRP A 204 3.37 -4.97 -6.08
N PHE A 205 2.23 -5.64 -5.87
CA PHE A 205 1.99 -6.98 -6.43
C PHE A 205 2.00 -7.01 -7.97
N GLN A 206 1.50 -5.98 -8.65
CA GLN A 206 1.56 -5.88 -10.12
C GLN A 206 3.00 -5.72 -10.61
N GLU A 207 3.77 -4.83 -10.00
CA GLU A 207 5.19 -4.54 -10.32
C GLU A 207 6.08 -5.76 -10.09
N HIS A 208 5.74 -6.63 -9.13
CA HIS A 208 6.46 -7.87 -8.84
C HIS A 208 5.94 -9.08 -9.67
N GLY A 209 4.98 -8.88 -10.59
CA GLY A 209 4.46 -9.95 -11.46
C GLY A 209 3.54 -10.96 -10.75
N ARG A 210 2.91 -10.55 -9.65
CA ARG A 210 2.21 -11.43 -8.68
C ARG A 210 0.76 -11.01 -8.46
N TRP A 211 0.15 -10.44 -9.49
CA TRP A 211 -1.24 -10.01 -9.49
C TRP A 211 -2.11 -10.92 -10.36
N GLY A 212 -3.35 -11.17 -9.96
CA GLY A 212 -4.32 -11.89 -10.80
C GLY A 212 -5.75 -11.86 -10.26
N THR A 213 -6.57 -12.77 -10.78
CA THR A 213 -8.04 -12.78 -10.61
C THR A 213 -8.59 -14.02 -9.89
N GLU A 214 -7.74 -15.02 -9.61
CA GLU A 214 -8.17 -16.27 -8.95
C GLU A 214 -7.98 -16.21 -7.43
N PRO A 215 -9.01 -16.50 -6.61
CA PRO A 215 -8.86 -16.61 -5.16
C PRO A 215 -8.07 -17.87 -4.78
N ARG A 216 -7.06 -17.70 -3.92
CA ARG A 216 -6.26 -18.79 -3.34
C ARG A 216 -6.10 -18.55 -1.84
N PRO A 217 -6.13 -19.57 -0.96
CA PRO A 217 -5.81 -19.39 0.44
C PRO A 217 -4.48 -18.64 0.63
N GLY A 218 -4.43 -17.69 1.56
CA GLY A 218 -3.27 -16.82 1.82
C GLY A 218 -3.06 -15.69 0.80
N ALA A 219 -3.76 -15.66 -0.34
CA ALA A 219 -3.70 -14.54 -1.27
C ALA A 219 -4.23 -13.25 -0.62
N ILE A 220 -3.66 -12.11 -0.98
CA ILE A 220 -4.11 -10.80 -0.50
C ILE A 220 -5.21 -10.31 -1.45
N VAL A 221 -6.44 -10.20 -0.97
CA VAL A 221 -7.61 -9.81 -1.77
C VAL A 221 -7.89 -8.32 -1.61
N PHE A 222 -8.09 -7.64 -2.73
CA PHE A 222 -8.31 -6.19 -2.77
C PHE A 222 -9.72 -5.87 -3.30
N TYR A 223 -10.41 -4.94 -2.62
CA TYR A 223 -11.83 -4.66 -2.86
C TYR A 223 -12.11 -3.21 -3.27
N ALA A 224 -13.09 -3.03 -4.15
CA ALA A 224 -13.71 -1.76 -4.49
C ALA A 224 -15.23 -1.88 -4.43
N TRP A 225 -15.85 -1.29 -3.39
CA TRP A 225 -17.29 -1.35 -3.10
C TRP A 225 -18.23 -0.72 -4.17
N SER A 226 -17.66 -0.25 -5.29
CA SER A 226 -18.40 0.19 -6.47
C SER A 226 -18.48 -0.88 -7.57
N GLY A 227 -17.96 -2.09 -7.33
CA GLY A 227 -17.79 -3.14 -8.33
C GLY A 227 -16.70 -2.86 -9.38
N SER A 228 -15.97 -1.75 -9.25
CA SER A 228 -14.93 -1.36 -10.21
C SER A 228 -13.74 -2.30 -10.17
N LYS A 229 -13.22 -2.66 -11.34
CA LYS A 229 -11.99 -3.46 -11.48
C LYS A 229 -10.73 -2.60 -11.72
N ASP A 230 -10.80 -1.28 -11.52
CA ASP A 230 -9.62 -0.40 -11.51
C ASP A 230 -8.93 -0.43 -10.15
N VAL A 231 -7.62 -0.68 -10.13
CA VAL A 231 -6.75 -0.62 -8.95
C VAL A 231 -6.86 0.72 -8.22
N LYS A 232 -7.10 1.83 -8.91
CA LYS A 232 -7.32 3.16 -8.30
C LYS A 232 -8.62 3.26 -7.50
N ALA A 233 -9.58 2.35 -7.73
CA ALA A 233 -10.85 2.32 -7.02
C ALA A 233 -10.79 1.50 -5.72
N ILE A 234 -9.71 0.76 -5.46
CA ILE A 234 -9.53 -0.07 -4.25
C ILE A 234 -9.71 0.78 -2.99
N ARG A 235 -10.51 0.26 -2.05
CA ARG A 235 -10.82 0.88 -0.74
C ARG A 235 -10.47 0.02 0.46
N HIS A 236 -10.27 -1.28 0.26
CA HIS A 236 -10.09 -2.23 1.35
C HIS A 236 -9.28 -3.44 0.90
N VAL A 237 -8.79 -4.21 1.87
CA VAL A 237 -7.95 -5.38 1.65
C VAL A 237 -8.22 -6.44 2.74
N GLY A 238 -7.96 -7.70 2.43
CA GLY A 238 -7.96 -8.79 3.40
C GLY A 238 -7.05 -9.94 2.95
N MET A 239 -6.98 -11.00 3.75
CA MET A 239 -6.31 -12.25 3.38
C MET A 239 -7.36 -13.34 3.13
N VAL A 240 -7.29 -13.98 1.97
CA VAL A 240 -8.22 -15.05 1.58
C VAL A 240 -8.04 -16.26 2.49
N VAL A 241 -9.12 -16.70 3.13
CA VAL A 241 -9.20 -17.99 3.83
C VAL A 241 -9.45 -19.10 2.83
N LYS A 242 -10.46 -18.92 1.95
CA LYS A 242 -10.82 -19.86 0.88
C LYS A 242 -11.78 -19.23 -0.14
N LYS A 243 -11.83 -19.81 -1.35
CA LYS A 243 -13.01 -19.71 -2.22
C LYS A 243 -14.15 -20.52 -1.58
N ILE A 244 -15.38 -20.00 -1.57
CA ILE A 244 -16.57 -20.77 -1.15
C ILE A 244 -17.24 -21.36 -2.40
N ASP A 245 -17.48 -20.51 -3.38
CA ASP A 245 -18.10 -20.80 -4.67
C ASP A 245 -17.57 -19.78 -5.71
N ASP A 246 -18.08 -19.78 -6.94
CA ASP A 246 -17.63 -18.85 -7.99
C ASP A 246 -17.96 -17.39 -7.69
N ASP A 247 -19.02 -17.12 -6.92
CA ASP A 247 -19.50 -15.78 -6.59
C ASP A 247 -19.02 -15.29 -5.22
N THR A 248 -18.45 -16.16 -4.38
CA THR A 248 -18.18 -15.87 -2.96
C THR A 248 -16.79 -16.31 -2.47
N VAL A 249 -16.08 -15.39 -1.83
CA VAL A 249 -14.80 -15.62 -1.15
C VAL A 249 -14.93 -15.39 0.35
N GLU A 250 -14.30 -16.26 1.16
CA GLU A 250 -14.11 -16.05 2.59
C GLU A 250 -12.73 -15.44 2.84
N ALA A 251 -12.69 -14.32 3.55
CA ALA A 251 -11.45 -13.61 3.89
C ALA A 251 -11.45 -13.21 5.37
N VAL A 252 -10.25 -13.04 5.92
CA VAL A 252 -10.03 -12.36 7.20
C VAL A 252 -9.52 -10.96 6.93
N GLU A 253 -10.19 -9.97 7.50
CA GLU A 253 -10.06 -8.56 7.17
C GLU A 253 -9.81 -7.75 8.44
N GLY A 254 -8.78 -6.91 8.45
CA GLY A 254 -8.60 -5.87 9.46
C GLY A 254 -9.47 -4.65 9.14
N ASN A 255 -9.87 -3.89 10.15
CA ASN A 255 -10.69 -2.69 10.03
C ASN A 255 -12.06 -2.89 9.34
N THR A 256 -12.64 -4.09 9.41
CA THR A 256 -14.04 -4.29 9.05
C THR A 256 -14.88 -4.14 10.32
N GLY A 257 -15.72 -3.11 10.36
CA GLY A 257 -16.47 -2.76 11.57
C GLY A 257 -15.57 -2.40 12.75
N ASN A 258 -14.44 -1.73 12.48
CA ASN A 258 -13.43 -1.30 13.46
C ASN A 258 -12.80 -2.49 14.23
N ALA A 259 -12.81 -3.68 13.63
CA ALA A 259 -12.23 -4.90 14.18
C ALA A 259 -11.63 -5.80 13.08
N VAL A 260 -10.89 -6.83 13.49
CA VAL A 260 -10.53 -7.97 12.65
C VAL A 260 -11.71 -8.93 12.62
N MET A 261 -12.22 -9.23 11.42
CA MET A 261 -13.38 -10.10 11.22
C MET A 261 -13.14 -11.12 10.10
N ILE A 262 -13.77 -12.29 10.20
CA ILE A 262 -13.96 -13.17 9.03
C ILE A 262 -15.21 -12.71 8.30
N LYS A 263 -15.10 -12.55 6.98
CA LYS A 263 -16.18 -12.08 6.11
C LYS A 263 -16.30 -12.97 4.88
N LYS A 264 -17.54 -13.19 4.45
CA LYS A 264 -17.86 -13.61 3.10
C LYS A 264 -18.07 -12.35 2.25
N ARG A 265 -17.48 -12.32 1.06
CA ARG A 265 -17.52 -11.19 0.12
C ARG A 265 -17.90 -11.68 -1.27
N PRO A 266 -18.74 -10.93 -2.02
CA PRO A 266 -19.05 -11.26 -3.39
C PRO A 266 -17.84 -11.02 -4.29
N ALA A 267 -17.67 -11.82 -5.34
CA ALA A 267 -16.62 -11.67 -6.34
C ALA A 267 -16.72 -10.32 -7.10
N ASP A 268 -17.93 -9.77 -7.20
CA ASP A 268 -18.18 -8.45 -7.80
C ASP A 268 -17.47 -7.31 -7.06
N ASP A 269 -17.32 -7.37 -5.74
CA ASP A 269 -16.57 -6.36 -4.96
C ASP A 269 -15.04 -6.44 -5.18
N ILE A 270 -14.53 -7.53 -5.76
CA ILE A 270 -13.10 -7.83 -5.81
C ILE A 270 -12.45 -7.25 -7.07
N VAL A 271 -11.37 -6.50 -6.88
CA VAL A 271 -10.54 -5.92 -7.96
C VAL A 271 -9.50 -6.93 -8.46
N GLY A 272 -8.95 -7.72 -7.55
CA GLY A 272 -7.97 -8.75 -7.84
C GLY A 272 -7.23 -9.20 -6.58
N TYR A 273 -6.19 -10.00 -6.79
CA TYR A 273 -5.44 -10.69 -5.74
C TYR A 273 -3.94 -10.52 -5.94
N GLY A 274 -3.23 -10.28 -4.83
CA GLY A 274 -1.79 -10.45 -4.71
C GLY A 274 -1.42 -11.87 -4.28
N TYR A 275 -0.37 -12.44 -4.87
CA TYR A 275 0.06 -13.82 -4.65
C TYR A 275 1.44 -13.92 -3.97
N PRO A 276 1.49 -14.06 -2.63
CA PRO A 276 2.69 -14.52 -1.95
C PRO A 276 3.03 -15.95 -2.39
N ASP A 277 4.33 -16.24 -2.52
CA ASP A 277 4.87 -17.46 -3.10
C ASP A 277 5.23 -18.43 -1.97
N TYR A 278 4.17 -18.82 -1.26
CA TYR A 278 4.22 -19.71 -0.11
C TYR A 278 4.80 -21.08 -0.48
N LYS A 279 5.33 -21.77 0.51
CA LYS A 279 5.63 -23.20 0.41
C LYS A 279 4.32 -23.99 0.17
N SER A 280 4.38 -24.89 -0.81
CA SER A 280 3.36 -25.91 -1.13
C SER A 280 3.30 -27.05 -0.11
#